data_AF-A0A7S2K690-F1
#
_entry.id   AF-A0A7S2K690-F1
#
_cell.length_a   1.000
_cell.length_b   1.000
_cell.length_c   1.000
_cell.angle_alpha   90.00
_cell.angle_beta   90.00
_cell.angle_gamma   90.00
#
_symmetry.space_group_name_H-M   'P 1'
#
loop_
_entity.id
_entity.type
_entity.pdbx_description
1 polymer ?
#
loop_
_entity_poly.entity_id
_entity_poly.type
_entity_poly.pdbx_seq_one_letter_code
_entity_poly.pdbx_strand_id
1 'polypeptide(L)'
;MKSLVVLITLTSWNGVLCNEFSIGEGLYFAANNVTNEANIAFDIRDILISSKSNSSGLPSPSDIYSNSIYSDTSLKSMSVDNDKMRGDPMFTFYHYATGSGDYADELVTQYLNEESVGWTQVATDGMIFLNLWMYISHMLYASVDSCRDLDKENSILFIDKAAAYYIGAEQSTGGDSHLTGYSLYARVHQIAMSVGTISEETGEAWVNTNVVLKLFPQALQKISQSGCANPDSFKSLQVTVDGIIRQMTIPLVQNLIQKINSHNVPQIKLYATAVLPQIAACDLQRYKFLKTHLIDEYVESRKNDIFVNLQASYSCMGISCDNVGYLNSNCVDLVGNVAMAGYLSSVDIHEVAKFDLDLLQIEILTKME
;
A
#
# COMPACT_ATOMS: atom_id res chain seq x y z
N MET A 1 43.60 5.92 -3.20
CA MET A 1 42.75 4.74 -3.00
C MET A 1 43.12 4.08 -1.68
N LYS A 2 42.34 4.34 -0.63
CA LYS A 2 42.32 3.54 0.60
C LYS A 2 40.84 3.37 0.95
N SER A 3 40.33 2.15 0.83
CA SER A 3 38.97 1.80 1.21
C SER A 3 38.84 1.94 2.72
N LEU A 4 37.88 2.74 3.16
CA LEU A 4 37.47 2.84 4.55
C LEU A 4 36.31 1.84 4.74
N VAL A 5 36.62 0.69 5.34
CA VAL A 5 35.61 -0.26 5.82
C VAL A 5 35.02 0.33 7.09
N VAL A 6 33.74 0.70 7.05
CA VAL A 6 32.99 1.13 8.24
C VAL A 6 32.62 -0.14 9.02
N LEU A 7 33.35 -0.40 10.11
CA LEU A 7 32.97 -1.40 11.11
C LEU A 7 31.81 -0.82 11.94
N ILE A 8 30.61 -1.37 11.78
CA ILE A 8 29.51 -1.11 12.72
C ILE A 8 29.79 -1.94 13.98
N THR A 9 30.19 -1.28 15.06
CA THR A 9 30.35 -1.93 16.37
C THR A 9 28.98 -2.19 16.97
N LEU A 10 28.54 -3.46 16.94
CA LEU A 10 27.43 -3.95 17.75
C LEU A 10 27.80 -3.82 19.22
N THR A 11 27.16 -2.91 19.95
CA THR A 11 27.21 -2.91 21.41
C THR A 11 26.23 -3.97 21.91
N SER A 12 26.76 -4.99 22.56
CA SER A 12 26.00 -6.13 23.10
C SER A 12 25.01 -5.68 24.16
N TRP A 13 23.72 -5.76 23.86
CA TRP A 13 22.66 -5.74 24.86
C TRP A 13 22.56 -7.14 25.49
N ASN A 14 23.04 -7.27 26.72
CA ASN A 14 22.73 -8.43 27.56
C ASN A 14 21.32 -8.24 28.13
N GLY A 15 20.32 -8.82 27.46
CA GLY A 15 18.95 -8.89 27.95
C GLY A 15 18.11 -9.75 27.03
N VAL A 16 17.77 -10.96 27.50
CA VAL A 16 16.80 -11.92 26.93
C VAL A 16 16.92 -12.16 25.42
N LEU A 17 17.45 -13.34 25.05
CA LEU A 17 17.31 -13.89 23.70
C LEU A 17 15.81 -14.11 23.39
N CYS A 18 15.11 -13.07 22.96
CA CYS A 18 13.91 -13.25 22.15
C CYS A 18 14.40 -13.80 20.82
N ASN A 19 13.92 -14.98 20.41
CA ASN A 19 14.18 -15.51 19.08
C ASN A 19 13.51 -14.57 18.06
N GLU A 20 14.25 -13.56 17.57
CA GLU A 20 13.78 -12.68 16.51
C GLU A 20 13.44 -13.52 15.27
N PHE A 21 12.24 -13.30 14.72
CA PHE A 21 11.79 -14.02 13.53
C PHE A 21 12.16 -13.20 12.28
N SER A 22 13.06 -13.75 11.47
CA SER A 22 13.51 -13.10 10.24
C SER A 22 12.55 -13.35 9.08
N ILE A 23 12.15 -12.28 8.40
CA ILE A 23 11.31 -12.30 7.20
C ILE A 23 12.15 -11.84 6.01
N GLY A 24 11.98 -12.51 4.86
CA GLY A 24 12.60 -12.12 3.59
C GLY A 24 14.13 -12.08 3.65
N GLU A 25 14.77 -13.17 4.07
CA GLU A 25 16.23 -13.29 4.17
C GLU A 25 16.92 -12.25 5.08
N GLY A 26 16.22 -11.76 6.11
CA GLY A 26 16.76 -10.75 7.05
C GLY A 26 16.40 -9.31 6.69
N LEU A 27 15.46 -9.11 5.76
CA LEU A 27 14.88 -7.79 5.47
C LEU A 27 14.23 -7.16 6.70
N TYR A 28 13.57 -7.98 7.51
CA TYR A 28 12.85 -7.53 8.69
C TYR A 28 12.97 -8.57 9.81
N PHE A 29 13.18 -8.10 11.03
CA PHE A 29 13.25 -8.93 12.24
C PHE A 29 12.02 -8.62 13.09
N ALA A 30 11.04 -9.54 13.07
CA ALA A 30 9.83 -9.44 13.85
C ALA A 30 10.08 -9.88 15.31
N ALA A 31 9.43 -9.19 16.25
CA ALA A 31 9.40 -9.61 17.64
C ALA A 31 8.44 -10.79 17.87
N ASN A 32 7.46 -10.95 16.99
CA ASN A 32 6.42 -11.98 17.05
C ASN A 32 6.55 -13.00 15.91
N ASN A 33 6.04 -14.21 16.12
CA ASN A 33 5.90 -15.20 15.05
C ASN A 33 4.74 -14.81 14.13
N VAL A 34 5.08 -14.34 12.93
CA VAL A 34 4.15 -13.87 11.90
C VAL A 34 4.27 -14.69 10.61
N THR A 35 4.67 -15.96 10.75
CA THR A 35 4.80 -16.91 9.62
C THR A 35 3.48 -17.08 8.88
N ASN A 36 2.38 -17.18 9.64
CA ASN A 36 1.04 -17.37 9.08
C ASN A 36 0.62 -16.20 8.17
N GLU A 37 0.96 -14.97 8.56
CA GLU A 37 0.72 -13.77 7.78
C GLU A 37 1.61 -13.71 6.52
N ALA A 38 2.91 -14.00 6.65
CA ALA A 38 3.83 -14.02 5.51
C ALA A 38 3.46 -15.08 4.45
N ASN A 39 2.93 -16.22 4.91
CA ASN A 39 2.56 -17.36 4.06
C ASN A 39 1.41 -17.09 3.10
N ILE A 40 0.65 -16.00 3.26
CA ILE A 40 -0.39 -15.61 2.27
C ILE A 40 0.20 -15.43 0.86
N ALA A 41 1.49 -15.11 0.75
CA ALA A 41 2.19 -15.00 -0.52
C ALA A 41 2.19 -16.32 -1.31
N PHE A 42 2.14 -17.47 -0.62
CA PHE A 42 2.03 -18.77 -1.28
C PHE A 42 0.67 -19.02 -1.91
N ASP A 43 -0.41 -18.49 -1.35
CA ASP A 43 -1.72 -18.55 -2.00
C ASP A 43 -1.71 -17.78 -3.32
N ILE A 44 -1.12 -16.58 -3.33
CA ILE A 44 -0.98 -15.77 -4.56
C ILE A 44 -0.12 -16.50 -5.60
N ARG A 45 0.99 -17.12 -5.16
CA ARG A 45 1.83 -17.97 -6.03
C ARG A 45 1.01 -19.09 -6.66
N ASP A 46 0.25 -19.83 -5.85
CA ASP A 46 -0.44 -21.03 -6.32
C ASP A 46 -1.65 -20.68 -7.20
N ILE A 47 -2.30 -19.54 -6.96
CA ILE A 47 -3.28 -18.94 -7.90
C ILE A 47 -2.62 -18.65 -9.26
N LEU A 48 -1.42 -18.05 -9.26
CA LEU A 48 -0.68 -17.79 -10.51
C LEU A 48 -0.25 -19.09 -11.22
N ILE A 49 0.15 -20.12 -10.48
CA ILE A 49 0.60 -21.40 -11.06
C ILE A 49 -0.58 -22.21 -11.61
N SER A 50 -1.66 -22.32 -10.84
CA SER A 50 -2.88 -23.05 -11.23
C SER A 50 -3.55 -22.45 -12.46
N SER A 51 -3.39 -21.15 -12.71
CA SER A 51 -3.88 -20.51 -13.94
C SER A 51 -3.04 -20.79 -15.19
N LYS A 52 -1.74 -21.10 -15.04
CA LYS A 52 -0.80 -21.26 -16.15
C LYS A 52 -0.62 -22.71 -16.60
N SER A 53 -1.01 -23.66 -15.78
CA SER A 53 -0.80 -25.08 -16.04
C SER A 53 -2.00 -25.89 -15.60
N ASN A 54 -2.29 -27.00 -16.30
CA ASN A 54 -3.15 -28.06 -15.78
C ASN A 54 -2.42 -28.81 -14.65
N SER A 55 -1.98 -28.09 -13.61
CA SER A 55 -1.24 -28.62 -12.48
C SER A 55 -2.16 -29.55 -11.69
N SER A 56 -2.03 -30.85 -11.94
CA SER A 56 -2.69 -31.89 -11.17
C SER A 56 -2.26 -31.80 -9.71
N GLY A 57 -3.11 -31.27 -8.84
CA GLY A 57 -2.91 -31.28 -7.38
C GLY A 57 -3.16 -29.95 -6.66
N LEU A 58 -3.24 -28.82 -7.37
CA LEU A 58 -3.64 -27.54 -6.77
C LEU A 58 -5.17 -27.36 -6.87
N PRO A 59 -5.82 -26.78 -5.85
CA PRO A 59 -7.20 -26.30 -5.96
C PRO A 59 -7.35 -25.25 -7.07
N SER A 60 -8.60 -24.94 -7.45
CA SER A 60 -8.83 -23.88 -8.43
C SER A 60 -8.42 -22.51 -7.88
N PRO A 61 -8.04 -21.53 -8.72
CA PRO A 61 -7.75 -20.16 -8.28
C PRO A 61 -8.81 -19.57 -7.33
N SER A 62 -10.09 -19.79 -7.62
CA SER A 62 -11.21 -19.31 -6.81
C SER A 62 -11.31 -20.00 -5.45
N ASP A 63 -10.96 -21.29 -5.38
CA ASP A 63 -10.92 -22.04 -4.12
C ASP A 63 -9.79 -21.56 -3.21
N ILE A 64 -8.60 -21.33 -3.77
CA ILE A 64 -7.45 -20.79 -3.04
C ILE A 64 -7.77 -19.39 -2.52
N TYR A 65 -8.31 -18.53 -3.38
CA TYR A 65 -8.71 -17.17 -3.01
C TYR A 65 -9.71 -17.14 -1.85
N SER A 66 -10.68 -18.05 -1.85
CA SER A 66 -11.76 -18.09 -0.86
C SER A 66 -11.35 -18.68 0.48
N ASN A 67 -10.51 -19.72 0.47
CA ASN A 67 -10.26 -20.55 1.66
C ASN A 67 -8.85 -20.42 2.23
N SER A 68 -7.88 -19.93 1.45
CA SER A 68 -6.44 -20.03 1.75
C SER A 68 -5.96 -21.49 1.94
N ILE A 69 -4.70 -21.75 1.61
CA ILE A 69 -4.02 -23.04 1.89
C ILE A 69 -2.99 -22.87 2.99
N TYR A 70 -2.34 -21.70 3.07
CA TYR A 70 -1.12 -21.51 3.86
C TYR A 70 -1.27 -20.52 5.02
N SER A 71 -2.42 -19.86 5.12
CA SER A 71 -2.73 -18.86 6.15
C SER A 71 -4.12 -19.09 6.79
N ASP A 72 -4.27 -18.70 8.06
CA ASP A 72 -5.58 -18.68 8.73
C ASP A 72 -6.54 -17.62 8.15
N THR A 73 -6.03 -16.66 7.38
CA THR A 73 -6.82 -15.60 6.72
C THR A 73 -6.79 -15.82 5.22
N SER A 74 -7.96 -15.89 4.57
CA SER A 74 -8.01 -15.95 3.10
C SER A 74 -7.99 -14.55 2.48
N LEU A 75 -7.48 -14.45 1.25
CA LEU A 75 -7.48 -13.19 0.49
C LEU A 75 -8.90 -12.62 0.35
N LYS A 76 -9.90 -13.48 0.15
CA LYS A 76 -11.31 -13.09 0.16
C LYS A 76 -11.75 -12.52 1.50
N SER A 77 -11.43 -13.19 2.61
CA SER A 77 -11.85 -12.75 3.95
C SER A 77 -11.34 -11.34 4.28
N MET A 78 -10.18 -10.94 3.75
CA MET A 78 -9.64 -9.59 3.94
C MET A 78 -10.57 -8.50 3.42
N SER A 79 -11.41 -8.78 2.42
CA SER A 79 -12.34 -7.80 1.86
C SER A 79 -13.79 -7.96 2.30
N VAL A 80 -14.21 -9.17 2.68
CA VAL A 80 -15.62 -9.43 3.07
C VAL A 80 -15.85 -9.40 4.58
N ASP A 81 -14.84 -9.70 5.41
CA ASP A 81 -14.92 -9.62 6.88
C ASP A 81 -14.51 -8.21 7.36
N ASN A 82 -15.28 -7.23 6.89
CA ASN A 82 -14.91 -5.82 6.97
C ASN A 82 -15.28 -5.12 8.29
N ASP A 83 -16.04 -5.79 9.17
CA ASP A 83 -16.40 -5.27 10.49
C ASP A 83 -15.16 -4.91 11.33
N LYS A 84 -14.06 -5.64 11.13
CA LYS A 84 -12.78 -5.40 11.81
C LYS A 84 -12.11 -4.09 11.39
N MET A 85 -12.37 -3.62 10.18
CA MET A 85 -11.81 -2.37 9.63
C MET A 85 -12.72 -1.17 9.87
N ARG A 86 -13.83 -1.36 10.58
CA ARG A 86 -14.75 -0.27 10.89
C ARG A 86 -14.02 0.76 11.78
N GLY A 87 -13.99 2.00 11.31
CA GLY A 87 -13.25 3.09 11.95
C GLY A 87 -11.88 3.37 11.31
N ASP A 88 -11.38 2.48 10.46
CA ASP A 88 -10.17 2.74 9.70
C ASP A 88 -10.43 3.82 8.62
N PRO A 89 -9.62 4.89 8.55
CA PRO A 89 -9.82 5.94 7.57
C PRO A 89 -9.79 5.45 6.12
N MET A 90 -8.80 4.61 5.75
CA MET A 90 -8.69 4.10 4.38
C MET A 90 -9.85 3.20 3.99
N PHE A 91 -10.29 2.30 4.88
CA PHE A 91 -11.46 1.48 4.62
C PHE A 91 -12.70 2.36 4.39
N THR A 92 -12.86 3.40 5.21
CA THR A 92 -13.98 4.33 5.08
C THR A 92 -13.98 5.06 3.73
N PHE A 93 -12.82 5.52 3.28
CA PHE A 93 -12.69 6.16 1.97
C PHE A 93 -13.02 5.20 0.83
N TYR A 94 -12.58 3.94 0.92
CA TYR A 94 -12.89 2.91 -0.06
C TYR A 94 -14.38 2.60 -0.10
N HIS A 95 -14.99 2.32 1.04
CA HIS A 95 -16.42 2.07 1.13
C HIS A 95 -17.25 3.25 0.61
N TYR A 96 -16.88 4.49 0.95
CA TYR A 96 -17.54 5.69 0.42
C TYR A 96 -17.44 5.78 -1.11
N ALA A 97 -16.26 5.51 -1.67
CA ALA A 97 -16.00 5.68 -3.10
C ALA A 97 -16.51 4.52 -3.97
N THR A 98 -16.51 3.28 -3.46
CA THR A 98 -17.02 2.12 -4.22
C THR A 98 -18.52 1.95 -4.03
N GLY A 99 -19.06 2.39 -2.90
CA GLY A 99 -20.44 2.11 -2.51
C GLY A 99 -20.71 0.64 -2.15
N SER A 100 -19.65 -0.19 -2.11
CA SER A 100 -19.72 -1.60 -1.73
C SER A 100 -18.91 -1.83 -0.45
N GLY A 101 -19.48 -2.64 0.44
CA GLY A 101 -18.77 -3.13 1.63
C GLY A 101 -17.62 -4.08 1.30
N ASP A 102 -17.66 -4.76 0.16
CA ASP A 102 -16.71 -5.83 -0.16
C ASP A 102 -15.46 -5.37 -0.93
N TYR A 103 -15.29 -4.04 -1.14
CA TYR A 103 -14.27 -3.21 -1.83
C TYR A 103 -13.30 -3.81 -2.88
N ALA A 104 -12.95 -5.09 -2.78
CA ALA A 104 -12.14 -5.88 -3.69
C ALA A 104 -12.81 -7.19 -4.20
N ASP A 105 -13.65 -7.87 -3.40
CA ASP A 105 -14.13 -9.25 -3.67
C ASP A 105 -14.88 -9.35 -4.99
N GLU A 106 -15.82 -8.45 -5.24
CA GLU A 106 -16.61 -8.45 -6.48
C GLU A 106 -15.70 -8.38 -7.71
N LEU A 107 -14.72 -7.48 -7.69
CA LEU A 107 -13.81 -7.25 -8.82
C LEU A 107 -12.83 -8.41 -9.00
N VAL A 108 -12.26 -8.93 -7.91
CA VAL A 108 -11.31 -10.05 -7.97
C VAL A 108 -12.03 -11.32 -8.42
N THR A 109 -13.20 -11.62 -7.84
CA THR A 109 -14.02 -12.78 -8.21
C THR A 109 -14.44 -12.69 -9.67
N GLN A 110 -14.83 -11.51 -10.16
CA GLN A 110 -15.12 -11.31 -11.57
C GLN A 110 -13.94 -11.74 -12.45
N TYR A 111 -12.72 -11.25 -12.17
CA TYR A 111 -11.55 -11.57 -12.98
C TYR A 111 -11.03 -13.01 -12.83
N LEU A 112 -11.28 -13.66 -11.69
CA LEU A 112 -10.98 -15.09 -11.54
C LEU A 112 -11.88 -15.98 -12.38
N ASN A 113 -13.12 -15.56 -12.62
CA ASN A 113 -14.10 -16.33 -13.39
C ASN A 113 -14.01 -16.06 -14.90
N GLU A 114 -13.20 -15.10 -15.34
CA GLU A 114 -13.01 -14.81 -16.76
C GLU A 114 -12.02 -15.78 -17.43
N GLU A 115 -12.46 -16.44 -18.49
CA GLU A 115 -11.68 -17.49 -19.17
C GLU A 115 -10.59 -16.95 -20.12
N SER A 116 -10.48 -15.62 -20.31
CA SER A 116 -9.49 -15.09 -21.26
C SER A 116 -8.07 -15.02 -20.70
N VAL A 117 -7.09 -15.12 -21.60
CA VAL A 117 -5.67 -15.03 -21.24
C VAL A 117 -5.36 -13.66 -20.64
N GLY A 118 -4.80 -13.65 -19.42
CA GLY A 118 -4.33 -12.44 -18.73
C GLY A 118 -5.21 -11.96 -17.58
N TRP A 119 -6.46 -12.42 -17.46
CA TRP A 119 -7.34 -12.00 -16.36
C TRP A 119 -6.87 -12.48 -15.00
N THR A 120 -6.22 -13.65 -14.92
CA THR A 120 -5.61 -14.09 -13.65
C THR A 120 -4.57 -13.10 -13.15
N GLN A 121 -3.78 -12.47 -14.05
CA GLN A 121 -2.83 -11.45 -13.63
C GLN A 121 -3.55 -10.22 -13.05
N VAL A 122 -4.69 -9.83 -13.65
CA VAL A 122 -5.54 -8.73 -13.14
C VAL A 122 -6.12 -9.11 -11.77
N ALA A 123 -6.62 -10.33 -11.62
CA ALA A 123 -7.13 -10.83 -10.35
C ALA A 123 -6.05 -10.83 -9.26
N THR A 124 -4.84 -11.32 -9.56
CA THR A 124 -3.72 -11.34 -8.60
C THR A 124 -3.22 -9.94 -8.26
N ASP A 125 -3.22 -9.02 -9.23
CA ASP A 125 -2.94 -7.62 -8.93
C ASP A 125 -4.01 -7.05 -7.98
N GLY A 126 -5.29 -7.44 -8.13
CA GLY A 126 -6.34 -7.03 -7.20
C GLY A 126 -6.17 -7.63 -5.80
N MET A 127 -5.77 -8.89 -5.71
CA MET A 127 -5.42 -9.51 -4.41
C MET A 127 -4.29 -8.76 -3.71
N ILE A 128 -3.28 -8.30 -4.45
CA ILE A 128 -2.13 -7.59 -3.88
C ILE A 128 -2.51 -6.14 -3.53
N PHE A 129 -3.13 -5.41 -4.45
CA PHE A 129 -3.29 -3.96 -4.35
C PHE A 129 -4.64 -3.50 -3.81
N LEU A 130 -5.62 -4.38 -3.72
CA LEU A 130 -6.88 -4.13 -3.03
C LEU A 130 -6.91 -4.92 -1.73
N ASN A 131 -6.89 -6.26 -1.78
CA ASN A 131 -7.02 -7.10 -0.57
C ASN A 131 -5.85 -6.89 0.42
N LEU A 132 -4.62 -7.24 0.04
CA LEU A 132 -3.46 -7.14 0.93
C LEU A 132 -3.15 -5.70 1.32
N TRP A 133 -3.14 -4.76 0.37
CA TRP A 133 -2.86 -3.35 0.65
C TRP A 133 -3.80 -2.76 1.72
N MET A 134 -5.10 -3.02 1.61
CA MET A 134 -6.08 -2.55 2.59
C MET A 134 -5.91 -3.28 3.92
N TYR A 135 -5.69 -4.59 3.90
CA TYR A 135 -5.50 -5.35 5.14
C TYR A 135 -4.23 -4.94 5.90
N ILE A 136 -3.16 -4.60 5.20
CA ILE A 136 -1.95 -4.02 5.80
C ILE A 136 -2.25 -2.65 6.40
N SER A 137 -3.00 -1.81 5.69
CA SER A 137 -3.44 -0.51 6.22
C SER A 137 -4.25 -0.68 7.51
N HIS A 138 -5.14 -1.67 7.54
CA HIS A 138 -5.89 -2.04 8.74
C HIS A 138 -4.97 -2.47 9.90
N MET A 139 -4.00 -3.36 9.67
CA MET A 139 -3.02 -3.73 10.70
C MET A 139 -2.26 -2.51 11.22
N LEU A 140 -1.89 -1.57 10.35
CA LEU A 140 -1.21 -0.34 10.76
C LEU A 140 -2.09 0.55 11.65
N TYR A 141 -3.37 0.72 11.31
CA TYR A 141 -4.31 1.47 12.17
C TYR A 141 -4.58 0.74 13.49
N ALA A 142 -4.74 -0.59 13.47
CA ALA A 142 -4.89 -1.41 14.67
C ALA A 142 -3.68 -1.27 15.62
N SER A 143 -2.47 -1.08 15.09
CA SER A 143 -1.28 -0.77 15.89
C SER A 143 -1.38 0.58 16.62
N VAL A 144 -1.90 1.61 15.94
CA VAL A 144 -2.13 2.95 16.52
C VAL A 144 -3.19 2.87 17.61
N ASP A 145 -4.29 2.18 17.34
CA ASP A 145 -5.40 2.02 18.26
C ASP A 145 -5.00 1.22 19.50
N SER A 146 -4.24 0.13 19.33
CA SER A 146 -3.66 -0.60 20.46
C SER A 146 -2.75 0.30 21.29
N CYS A 147 -1.94 1.15 20.64
CA CYS A 147 -1.08 2.09 21.35
C CYS A 147 -1.88 3.19 22.09
N ARG A 148 -3.00 3.63 21.54
CA ARG A 148 -3.93 4.57 22.19
C ARG A 148 -4.54 3.96 23.45
N ASP A 149 -4.83 2.65 23.40
CA ASP A 149 -5.35 1.86 24.51
C ASP A 149 -4.26 1.38 25.49
N LEU A 150 -3.03 1.89 25.33
CA LEU A 150 -1.85 1.57 26.14
C LEU A 150 -1.43 0.08 26.06
N ASP A 151 -1.85 -0.62 25.01
CA ASP A 151 -1.49 -1.99 24.70
C ASP A 151 -0.28 -2.05 23.76
N LYS A 152 0.89 -1.96 24.38
CA LYS A 152 2.18 -1.99 23.68
C LYS A 152 2.41 -3.31 22.94
N GLU A 153 2.02 -4.44 23.52
CA GLU A 153 2.32 -5.77 22.97
C GLU A 153 1.55 -5.98 21.67
N ASN A 154 0.24 -5.69 21.67
CA ASN A 154 -0.56 -5.76 20.45
C ASN A 154 -0.14 -4.70 19.43
N SER A 155 0.25 -3.49 19.87
CA SER A 155 0.77 -2.47 18.96
C SER A 155 1.99 -2.97 18.17
N ILE A 156 2.95 -3.65 18.83
CA ILE A 156 4.10 -4.27 18.17
C ILE A 156 3.68 -5.42 17.24
N LEU A 157 2.80 -6.31 17.72
CA LEU A 157 2.30 -7.44 16.94
C LEU A 157 1.69 -6.97 15.61
N PHE A 158 0.89 -5.91 15.63
CA PHE A 158 0.25 -5.40 14.43
C PHE A 158 1.25 -4.78 13.42
N ILE A 159 2.34 -4.15 13.87
CA ILE A 159 3.42 -3.73 12.96
C ILE A 159 4.12 -4.95 12.35
N ASP A 160 4.41 -5.98 13.15
CA ASP A 160 5.03 -7.21 12.65
C ASP A 160 4.15 -7.91 11.61
N LYS A 161 2.83 -7.98 11.84
CA LYS A 161 1.87 -8.53 10.87
C LYS A 161 1.82 -7.71 9.59
N ALA A 162 1.78 -6.38 9.69
CA ALA A 162 1.83 -5.49 8.54
C ALA A 162 3.10 -5.72 7.70
N ALA A 163 4.26 -5.85 8.35
CA ALA A 163 5.52 -6.15 7.69
C ALA A 163 5.52 -7.54 7.03
N ALA A 164 4.99 -8.56 7.72
CA ALA A 164 4.88 -9.92 7.19
C ALA A 164 4.01 -9.98 5.93
N TYR A 165 2.83 -9.35 5.95
CA TYR A 165 1.97 -9.26 4.77
C TYR A 165 2.64 -8.47 3.64
N TYR A 166 3.32 -7.35 3.94
CA TYR A 166 4.00 -6.54 2.92
C TYR A 166 5.13 -7.30 2.21
N ILE A 167 5.99 -7.97 2.99
CA ILE A 167 7.20 -8.66 2.50
C ILE A 167 6.82 -10.00 1.87
N GLY A 168 6.01 -10.80 2.57
CA GLY A 168 5.64 -12.15 2.17
C GLY A 168 6.74 -13.20 2.40
N ALA A 169 6.33 -14.47 2.40
CA ALA A 169 7.25 -15.61 2.47
C ALA A 169 8.09 -15.75 1.19
N GLU A 170 9.28 -16.33 1.32
CA GLU A 170 10.26 -16.57 0.23
C GLU A 170 10.67 -15.31 -0.55
N GLN A 171 10.59 -14.13 0.07
CA GLN A 171 11.08 -12.89 -0.53
C GLN A 171 12.61 -12.82 -0.47
N SER A 172 13.27 -12.70 -1.62
CA SER A 172 14.71 -12.39 -1.72
C SER A 172 14.97 -10.89 -1.87
N THR A 173 16.21 -10.47 -1.64
CA THR A 173 16.69 -9.09 -1.84
C THR A 173 17.57 -8.96 -3.10
N GLY A 174 17.65 -7.76 -3.67
CA GLY A 174 18.67 -7.41 -4.68
C GLY A 174 18.15 -7.21 -6.10
N GLY A 175 18.87 -6.37 -6.86
CA GLY A 175 18.35 -5.67 -8.04
C GLY A 175 18.65 -6.22 -9.44
N ASP A 176 18.88 -7.52 -9.65
CA ASP A 176 18.79 -8.04 -11.04
C ASP A 176 18.51 -9.55 -11.11
N SER A 177 17.48 -9.90 -11.90
CA SER A 177 17.07 -11.25 -12.37
C SER A 177 16.60 -12.32 -11.37
N HIS A 178 16.70 -12.13 -10.06
CA HIS A 178 16.39 -13.16 -9.05
C HIS A 178 15.43 -12.75 -7.93
N LEU A 179 14.67 -11.65 -8.08
CA LEU A 179 13.60 -11.36 -7.13
C LEU A 179 12.58 -12.49 -7.12
N THR A 180 12.49 -13.16 -5.99
CA THR A 180 11.42 -14.10 -5.65
C THR A 180 10.32 -13.37 -4.88
N GLY A 181 9.26 -14.08 -4.50
CA GLY A 181 8.14 -13.52 -3.75
C GLY A 181 6.97 -13.10 -4.62
N TYR A 182 5.81 -13.02 -3.97
CA TYR A 182 4.51 -12.83 -4.61
C TYR A 182 3.64 -11.77 -3.92
N SER A 183 4.18 -11.11 -2.88
CA SER A 183 3.48 -10.05 -2.15
C SER A 183 3.80 -8.65 -2.70
N LEU A 184 3.35 -7.62 -1.99
CA LEU A 184 3.59 -6.21 -2.32
C LEU A 184 5.07 -5.91 -2.53
N TYR A 185 5.98 -6.40 -1.69
CA TYR A 185 7.42 -6.13 -1.86
C TYR A 185 7.93 -6.46 -3.26
N ALA A 186 7.72 -7.71 -3.71
CA ALA A 186 8.11 -8.15 -5.05
C ALA A 186 7.41 -7.33 -6.15
N ARG A 187 6.11 -7.07 -5.98
CA ARG A 187 5.32 -6.36 -6.99
C ARG A 187 5.72 -4.89 -7.11
N VAL A 188 5.97 -4.22 -6.00
CA VAL A 188 6.49 -2.85 -5.90
C VAL A 188 7.85 -2.76 -6.58
N HIS A 189 8.72 -3.75 -6.38
CA HIS A 189 10.01 -3.78 -7.03
C HIS A 189 9.89 -3.86 -8.56
N GLN A 190 9.05 -4.76 -9.07
CA GLN A 190 8.80 -4.89 -10.51
C GLN A 190 8.29 -3.59 -11.13
N ILE A 191 7.42 -2.87 -10.42
CA ILE A 191 6.91 -1.56 -10.85
C ILE A 191 8.05 -0.56 -10.88
N ALA A 192 8.82 -0.45 -9.79
CA ALA A 192 9.92 0.47 -9.66
C ALA A 192 10.94 0.34 -10.81
N MET A 193 11.30 -0.89 -11.20
CA MET A 193 12.18 -1.15 -12.34
C MET A 193 11.61 -0.56 -13.64
N SER A 194 10.30 -0.71 -13.85
CA SER A 194 9.62 -0.24 -15.06
C SER A 194 9.41 1.28 -15.14
N VAL A 195 9.58 1.99 -14.03
CA VAL A 195 9.34 3.45 -13.91
C VAL A 195 10.57 4.23 -13.45
N GLY A 196 11.70 3.55 -13.22
CA GLY A 196 12.97 4.15 -12.84
C GLY A 196 13.08 4.61 -11.39
N THR A 197 12.26 4.10 -10.48
CA THR A 197 12.30 4.49 -9.06
C THR A 197 13.04 3.46 -8.21
N ILE A 198 14.20 3.03 -8.71
CA ILE A 198 15.13 2.10 -8.05
C ILE A 198 16.38 2.84 -7.60
N SER A 199 16.99 2.39 -6.51
CA SER A 199 18.29 2.87 -6.05
C SER A 199 19.38 2.38 -6.97
N GLU A 200 20.20 3.28 -7.52
CA GLU A 200 21.36 2.88 -8.32
C GLU A 200 22.42 2.13 -7.49
N GLU A 201 22.49 2.38 -6.17
CA GLU A 201 23.47 1.75 -5.28
C GLU A 201 23.07 0.31 -4.91
N THR A 202 21.80 0.11 -4.57
CA THR A 202 21.32 -1.18 -4.04
C THR A 202 20.50 -1.99 -5.04
N GLY A 203 20.05 -1.36 -6.13
CA GLY A 203 19.09 -1.91 -7.07
C GLY A 203 17.68 -2.05 -6.51
N GLU A 204 17.43 -1.65 -5.25
CA GLU A 204 16.15 -1.84 -4.57
C GLU A 204 15.16 -0.71 -4.89
N ALA A 205 13.86 -1.02 -4.91
CA ALA A 205 12.84 0.00 -5.05
C ALA A 205 12.91 1.00 -3.88
N TRP A 206 12.80 2.30 -4.19
CA TRP A 206 12.80 3.33 -3.15
C TRP A 206 11.66 3.15 -2.15
N VAL A 207 10.49 2.72 -2.61
CA VAL A 207 9.33 2.43 -1.75
C VAL A 207 9.64 1.30 -0.78
N ASN A 208 10.17 0.16 -1.25
CA ASN A 208 10.57 -0.96 -0.37
C ASN A 208 11.62 -0.52 0.66
N THR A 209 12.62 0.24 0.22
CA THR A 209 13.65 0.80 1.10
C THR A 209 13.04 1.69 2.18
N ASN A 210 12.09 2.56 1.82
CA ASN A 210 11.45 3.46 2.77
C ASN A 210 10.51 2.73 3.73
N VAL A 211 9.69 1.80 3.24
CA VAL A 211 8.73 1.05 4.07
C VAL A 211 9.47 0.10 5.01
N VAL A 212 10.28 -0.80 4.47
CA VAL A 212 10.85 -1.93 5.23
C VAL A 212 12.07 -1.51 6.05
N LEU A 213 13.00 -0.75 5.46
CA LEU A 213 14.27 -0.43 6.11
C LEU A 213 14.22 0.84 6.96
N LYS A 214 13.19 1.68 6.81
CA LYS A 214 13.06 2.94 7.56
C LYS A 214 11.80 3.00 8.41
N LEU A 215 10.63 2.90 7.80
CA LEU A 215 9.39 3.24 8.49
C LEU A 215 8.89 2.16 9.46
N PHE A 216 8.95 0.87 9.12
CA PHE A 216 8.63 -0.18 10.10
C PHE A 216 9.57 -0.14 11.33
N PRO A 217 10.92 -0.06 11.18
CA PRO A 217 11.81 0.12 12.32
C PRO A 217 11.52 1.38 13.14
N GLN A 218 11.18 2.49 12.48
CA GLN A 218 10.79 3.73 13.18
C GLN A 218 9.49 3.56 13.97
N ALA A 219 8.49 2.85 13.44
CA ALA A 219 7.25 2.56 14.15
C ALA A 219 7.54 1.76 15.43
N LEU A 220 8.30 0.67 15.32
CA LEU A 220 8.73 -0.14 16.47
C LEU A 220 9.54 0.67 17.48
N GLN A 221 10.43 1.54 17.01
CA GLN A 221 11.22 2.42 17.88
C GLN A 221 10.31 3.37 18.66
N LYS A 222 9.31 3.98 18.01
CA LYS A 222 8.36 4.88 18.67
C LYS A 222 7.55 4.16 19.74
N ILE A 223 7.08 2.95 19.45
CA ILE A 223 6.37 2.10 20.42
C ILE A 223 7.31 1.73 21.58
N SER A 224 8.57 1.42 21.30
CA SER A 224 9.55 1.00 22.31
C SER A 224 9.98 2.14 23.24
N GLN A 225 10.24 3.33 22.69
CA GLN A 225 10.74 4.51 23.43
C GLN A 225 9.65 5.20 24.24
N SER A 226 8.48 5.42 23.64
CA SER A 226 7.35 6.04 24.34
C SER A 226 6.54 5.02 25.14
N GLY A 227 6.70 3.72 24.85
CA GLY A 227 6.04 2.63 25.55
C GLY A 227 4.53 2.55 25.36
N CYS A 228 3.96 3.33 24.41
CA CYS A 228 2.53 3.66 24.47
C CYS A 228 2.14 4.13 25.88
N ALA A 229 3.03 4.87 26.56
CA ALA A 229 2.97 5.09 28.02
C ALA A 229 1.95 6.15 28.44
N ASN A 230 1.40 6.91 27.49
CA ASN A 230 0.31 7.83 27.75
C ASN A 230 -0.63 7.95 26.54
N PRO A 231 -1.85 8.47 26.75
CA PRO A 231 -2.86 8.59 25.69
C PRO A 231 -2.48 9.50 24.52
N ASP A 232 -1.37 10.23 24.55
CA ASP A 232 -0.91 11.05 23.42
C ASP A 232 0.25 10.39 22.64
N SER A 233 0.82 9.30 23.15
CA SER A 233 1.99 8.63 22.56
C SER A 233 1.69 8.07 21.17
N PHE A 234 0.44 7.63 20.96
CA PHE A 234 -0.04 7.10 19.68
C PHE A 234 0.05 8.14 18.55
N LYS A 235 -0.06 9.44 18.83
CA LYS A 235 -0.03 10.50 17.79
C LYS A 235 1.27 10.47 17.00
N SER A 236 2.39 10.23 17.69
CA SER A 236 3.69 10.15 17.04
C SER A 236 3.85 8.89 16.18
N LEU A 237 3.21 7.78 16.59
CA LEU A 237 3.14 6.53 15.84
C LEU A 237 2.24 6.69 14.61
N GLN A 238 1.09 7.34 14.77
CA GLN A 238 0.14 7.64 13.71
C GLN A 238 0.81 8.37 12.54
N VAL A 239 1.63 9.39 12.82
CA VAL A 239 2.40 10.08 11.77
C VAL A 239 3.32 9.14 10.98
N THR A 240 3.93 8.14 11.64
CA THR A 240 4.76 7.14 10.95
C THR A 240 3.91 6.14 10.17
N VAL A 241 2.79 5.69 10.73
CA VAL A 241 1.81 4.80 10.08
C VAL A 241 1.25 5.45 8.80
N ASP A 242 0.81 6.70 8.88
CA ASP A 242 0.34 7.47 7.72
C ASP A 242 1.46 7.60 6.67
N GLY A 243 2.71 7.74 7.14
CA GLY A 243 3.90 7.72 6.28
C GLY A 243 4.09 6.38 5.55
N ILE A 244 3.81 5.24 6.18
CA ILE A 244 3.88 3.91 5.57
C ILE A 244 2.79 3.77 4.51
N ILE A 245 1.53 4.06 4.86
CA ILE A 245 0.39 3.97 3.95
C ILE A 245 0.63 4.82 2.70
N ARG A 246 1.12 6.05 2.90
CA ARG A 246 1.50 6.95 1.80
C ARG A 246 2.58 6.37 0.88
N GLN A 247 3.61 5.72 1.43
CA GLN A 247 4.60 5.03 0.61
C GLN A 247 3.97 3.86 -0.17
N MET A 248 3.04 3.13 0.44
CA MET A 248 2.32 2.04 -0.21
C MET A 248 1.34 2.53 -1.29
N THR A 249 0.89 3.79 -1.27
CA THR A 249 0.05 4.38 -2.33
C THR A 249 0.84 4.67 -3.60
N ILE A 250 2.12 5.00 -3.50
CA ILE A 250 2.99 5.30 -4.66
C ILE A 250 2.89 4.25 -5.78
N PRO A 251 3.09 2.94 -5.52
CA PRO A 251 3.01 1.91 -6.56
C PRO A 251 1.60 1.77 -7.18
N LEU A 252 0.52 2.12 -6.47
CA LEU A 252 -0.84 2.14 -7.02
C LEU A 252 -0.94 3.19 -8.13
N VAL A 253 -0.44 4.40 -7.86
CA VAL A 253 -0.45 5.52 -8.80
C VAL A 253 0.49 5.26 -9.97
N GLN A 254 1.71 4.77 -9.71
CA GLN A 254 2.67 4.39 -10.75
C GLN A 254 2.06 3.38 -11.72
N ASN A 255 1.44 2.32 -11.22
CA ASN A 255 0.80 1.33 -12.07
C ASN A 255 -0.39 1.89 -12.83
N LEU A 256 -1.28 2.66 -12.20
CA LEU A 256 -2.40 3.28 -12.90
C LEU A 256 -1.93 4.05 -14.14
N ILE A 257 -0.91 4.89 -13.98
CA ILE A 257 -0.33 5.68 -15.07
C ILE A 257 0.31 4.78 -16.11
N GLN A 258 1.07 3.76 -15.69
CA GLN A 258 1.66 2.79 -16.62
C GLN A 258 0.59 2.09 -17.45
N LYS A 259 -0.53 1.66 -16.84
CA LYS A 259 -1.60 0.93 -17.54
C LYS A 259 -2.42 1.84 -18.45
N ILE A 260 -2.60 3.12 -18.08
CA ILE A 260 -3.13 4.14 -18.98
C ILE A 260 -2.21 4.30 -20.19
N ASN A 261 -0.89 4.34 -19.98
CA ASN A 261 0.09 4.44 -21.05
C ASN A 261 0.13 3.21 -21.96
N SER A 262 -0.12 2.01 -21.43
CA SER A 262 -0.15 0.76 -22.19
C SER A 262 -1.55 0.37 -22.68
N HIS A 263 -2.58 1.21 -22.47
CA HIS A 263 -3.97 0.97 -22.89
C HIS A 263 -4.56 -0.36 -22.37
N ASN A 264 -4.17 -0.80 -21.16
CA ASN A 264 -4.68 -2.03 -20.55
C ASN A 264 -5.93 -1.75 -19.73
N VAL A 265 -7.09 -1.69 -20.38
CA VAL A 265 -8.38 -1.31 -19.75
C VAL A 265 -8.72 -2.11 -18.48
N PRO A 266 -8.59 -3.45 -18.45
CA PRO A 266 -8.79 -4.22 -17.21
C PRO A 266 -7.98 -3.74 -16.02
N GLN A 267 -6.67 -3.53 -16.23
CA GLN A 267 -5.79 -3.08 -15.16
C GLN A 267 -5.96 -1.58 -14.88
N ILE A 268 -6.34 -0.75 -15.86
CA ILE A 268 -6.73 0.64 -15.61
C ILE A 268 -7.88 0.67 -14.61
N LYS A 269 -8.95 -0.09 -14.86
CA LYS A 269 -10.10 -0.18 -13.94
C LYS A 269 -9.66 -0.64 -12.55
N LEU A 270 -8.83 -1.68 -12.48
CA LEU A 270 -8.31 -2.21 -11.22
C LEU A 270 -7.54 -1.15 -10.40
N TYR A 271 -6.52 -0.53 -11.00
CA TYR A 271 -5.70 0.45 -10.30
C TYR A 271 -6.46 1.76 -10.04
N ALA A 272 -7.44 2.11 -10.87
CA ALA A 272 -8.34 3.21 -10.59
C ALA A 272 -9.20 2.90 -9.36
N THR A 273 -9.75 1.70 -9.23
CA THR A 273 -10.47 1.27 -8.01
C THR A 273 -9.58 1.37 -6.75
N ALA A 274 -8.27 1.14 -6.87
CA ALA A 274 -7.34 1.31 -5.75
C ALA A 274 -6.97 2.77 -5.45
N VAL A 275 -6.84 3.63 -6.46
CA VAL A 275 -6.36 5.02 -6.28
C VAL A 275 -7.50 6.00 -5.97
N LEU A 276 -8.62 5.88 -6.68
CA LEU A 276 -9.69 6.87 -6.65
C LEU A 276 -10.34 7.07 -5.28
N PRO A 277 -10.47 6.06 -4.39
CA PRO A 277 -10.94 6.31 -3.03
C PRO A 277 -10.15 7.35 -2.25
N GLN A 278 -8.82 7.34 -2.40
CA GLN A 278 -7.95 8.33 -1.74
C GLN A 278 -8.16 9.72 -2.34
N ILE A 279 -8.45 9.81 -3.65
CA ILE A 279 -8.80 11.08 -4.30
C ILE A 279 -10.19 11.56 -3.87
N ALA A 280 -11.15 10.67 -3.59
CA ALA A 280 -12.47 11.06 -3.10
C ALA A 280 -12.38 11.79 -1.75
N ALA A 281 -11.44 11.37 -0.89
CA ALA A 281 -11.10 12.04 0.36
C ALA A 281 -10.37 13.38 0.18
N CYS A 282 -9.94 13.72 -1.04
CA CYS A 282 -9.22 14.94 -1.38
C CYS A 282 -10.08 15.96 -2.13
N ASP A 283 -10.77 15.52 -3.18
CA ASP A 283 -11.52 16.37 -4.09
C ASP A 283 -12.61 15.54 -4.78
N LEU A 284 -13.85 15.73 -4.33
CA LEU A 284 -15.00 14.97 -4.83
C LEU A 284 -15.28 15.22 -6.32
N GLN A 285 -15.02 16.43 -6.83
CA GLN A 285 -15.26 16.75 -8.24
C GLN A 285 -14.26 16.02 -9.12
N ARG A 286 -12.99 16.02 -8.71
CA ARG A 286 -11.91 15.32 -9.39
C ARG A 286 -12.09 13.80 -9.34
N TYR A 287 -12.47 13.26 -8.20
CA TYR A 287 -12.85 11.85 -8.07
C TYR A 287 -13.95 11.48 -9.08
N LYS A 288 -15.04 12.26 -9.16
CA LYS A 288 -16.15 11.99 -10.11
C LYS A 288 -15.66 11.97 -11.56
N PHE A 289 -14.87 12.98 -11.94
CA PHE A 289 -14.28 13.05 -13.28
C PHE A 289 -13.44 11.81 -13.61
N LEU A 290 -12.53 11.44 -12.71
CA LEU A 290 -11.63 10.31 -12.90
C LEU A 290 -12.39 8.98 -12.91
N LYS A 291 -13.40 8.81 -12.05
CA LYS A 291 -14.25 7.61 -12.01
C LYS A 291 -14.94 7.40 -13.35
N THR A 292 -15.58 8.45 -13.88
CA THR A 292 -16.25 8.39 -15.19
C THR A 292 -15.29 7.96 -16.29
N HIS A 293 -14.06 8.47 -16.29
CA HIS A 293 -13.10 8.25 -17.39
C HIS A 293 -12.10 7.11 -17.17
N LEU A 294 -12.10 6.43 -16.03
CA LEU A 294 -11.21 5.30 -15.74
C LEU A 294 -11.94 4.01 -15.36
N ILE A 295 -13.11 4.11 -14.72
CA ILE A 295 -13.88 2.97 -14.21
C ILE A 295 -15.15 2.76 -15.03
N ASP A 296 -15.95 3.81 -15.21
CA ASP A 296 -17.26 3.70 -15.86
C ASP A 296 -17.09 3.50 -17.38
N GLU A 297 -16.31 4.38 -18.02
CA GLU A 297 -15.97 4.28 -19.45
C GLU A 297 -14.58 4.89 -19.72
N TYR A 298 -13.59 4.04 -20.01
CA TYR A 298 -12.26 4.53 -20.37
C TYR A 298 -12.27 5.17 -21.76
N VAL A 299 -11.92 6.46 -21.82
CA VAL A 299 -11.86 7.24 -23.06
C VAL A 299 -10.43 7.70 -23.32
N GLU A 300 -9.75 7.09 -24.29
CA GLU A 300 -8.35 7.35 -24.61
C GLU A 300 -8.07 8.82 -24.97
N SER A 301 -8.99 9.50 -25.66
CA SER A 301 -8.83 10.91 -26.03
C SER A 301 -8.76 11.85 -24.82
N ARG A 302 -9.15 11.38 -23.63
CA ARG A 302 -9.12 12.12 -22.35
C ARG A 302 -7.85 11.86 -21.54
N LYS A 303 -6.90 11.07 -22.06
CA LYS A 303 -5.66 10.68 -21.37
C LYS A 303 -4.92 11.87 -20.74
N ASN A 304 -4.79 12.98 -21.46
CA ASN A 304 -4.11 14.17 -20.92
C ASN A 304 -4.89 14.79 -19.76
N ASP A 305 -6.22 14.92 -19.88
CA ASP A 305 -7.07 15.44 -18.80
C ASP A 305 -7.03 14.54 -17.57
N ILE A 306 -7.00 13.21 -17.77
CA ILE A 306 -6.83 12.22 -16.71
C ILE A 306 -5.51 12.44 -15.98
N PHE A 307 -4.39 12.58 -16.70
CA PHE A 307 -3.08 12.82 -16.07
C PHE A 307 -3.02 14.13 -15.29
N VAL A 308 -3.57 15.21 -15.84
CA VAL A 308 -3.65 16.51 -15.13
C VAL A 308 -4.43 16.36 -13.82
N ASN A 309 -5.56 15.64 -13.85
CA ASN A 309 -6.35 15.41 -12.66
C ASN A 309 -5.62 14.50 -11.65
N LEU A 310 -4.99 13.41 -12.09
CA LEU A 310 -4.20 12.56 -11.19
C LEU A 310 -3.09 13.37 -10.48
N GLN A 311 -2.30 14.14 -11.24
CA GLN A 311 -1.22 14.97 -10.70
C GLN A 311 -1.70 16.03 -9.71
N ALA A 312 -2.83 16.66 -9.99
CA ALA A 312 -3.42 17.65 -9.09
C ALA A 312 -3.86 17.04 -7.73
N SER A 313 -3.90 15.70 -7.60
CA SER A 313 -4.23 15.01 -6.35
C SER A 313 -3.01 14.61 -5.53
N TYR A 314 -1.79 14.71 -6.08
CA TYR A 314 -0.57 14.14 -5.48
C TYR A 314 -0.26 14.75 -4.12
N SER A 315 -0.34 16.07 -3.99
CA SER A 315 -0.04 16.77 -2.74
C SER A 315 -0.99 16.36 -1.60
N CYS A 316 -2.26 16.13 -1.90
CA CYS A 316 -3.23 15.65 -0.92
C CYS A 316 -2.98 14.20 -0.51
N MET A 317 -2.62 13.34 -1.47
CA MET A 317 -2.17 11.96 -1.18
C MET A 317 -0.77 11.92 -0.54
N GLY A 318 -0.09 13.07 -0.44
CA GLY A 318 1.25 13.20 0.14
C GLY A 318 2.39 12.62 -0.72
N ILE A 319 2.15 12.42 -2.00
CA ILE A 319 3.18 11.96 -2.95
C ILE A 319 3.63 13.12 -3.85
N SER A 320 4.77 12.96 -4.51
CA SER A 320 5.31 13.93 -5.48
C SER A 320 5.54 13.30 -6.85
N CYS A 321 5.83 14.15 -7.85
CA CYS A 321 6.26 13.72 -9.17
C CYS A 321 7.49 12.82 -9.13
N ASP A 322 8.46 13.12 -8.26
CA ASP A 322 9.66 12.29 -8.07
C ASP A 322 9.31 10.88 -7.57
N ASN A 323 8.25 10.74 -6.77
CA ASN A 323 7.78 9.43 -6.34
C ASN A 323 7.16 8.63 -7.48
N VAL A 324 6.52 9.29 -8.45
CA VAL A 324 5.88 8.63 -9.59
C VAL A 324 6.88 8.22 -10.67
N GLY A 325 8.03 8.89 -10.75
CA GLY A 325 9.09 8.60 -11.71
C GLY A 325 8.83 9.21 -13.09
N TYR A 326 9.57 8.74 -14.11
CA TYR A 326 9.56 9.36 -15.46
C TYR A 326 8.31 9.04 -16.30
N LEU A 327 7.30 8.41 -15.72
CA LEU A 327 6.07 7.99 -16.41
C LEU A 327 5.26 9.15 -17.00
N ASN A 328 5.49 10.37 -16.52
CA ASN A 328 4.91 11.58 -17.09
C ASN A 328 5.98 12.67 -17.20
N SER A 329 6.48 12.89 -18.42
CA SER A 329 7.57 13.86 -18.70
C SER A 329 7.20 15.32 -18.41
N ASN A 330 5.91 15.62 -18.22
CA ASN A 330 5.41 16.95 -17.85
C ASN A 330 4.91 16.99 -16.40
N CYS A 331 5.36 16.08 -15.54
CA CYS A 331 5.01 16.12 -14.13
C CYS A 331 5.65 17.32 -13.46
N VAL A 332 4.81 18.19 -12.91
CA VAL A 332 5.22 19.37 -12.15
C VAL A 332 4.50 19.33 -10.82
N ASP A 333 5.27 19.23 -9.74
CA ASP A 333 4.73 19.43 -8.41
C ASP A 333 4.26 20.88 -8.26
N LEU A 334 3.11 21.07 -7.61
CA LEU A 334 2.63 22.40 -7.25
C LEU A 334 3.52 22.91 -6.11
N VAL A 335 4.62 23.60 -6.45
CA VAL A 335 5.56 24.17 -5.49
C VAL A 335 5.36 25.69 -5.37
N GLY A 336 5.17 26.18 -4.14
CA GLY A 336 5.23 27.61 -3.79
C GLY A 336 3.92 28.19 -3.25
N ASN A 337 3.95 29.47 -2.87
CA ASN A 337 2.80 30.21 -2.36
C ASN A 337 1.75 30.40 -3.48
N VAL A 338 0.90 29.40 -3.69
CA VAL A 338 -0.24 29.52 -4.60
C VAL A 338 -1.22 30.55 -4.04
N ALA A 339 -1.62 31.51 -4.88
CA ALA A 339 -2.59 32.52 -4.48
C ALA A 339 -3.93 31.84 -4.14
N MET A 340 -4.42 32.03 -2.91
CA MET A 340 -5.72 31.52 -2.50
C MET A 340 -6.78 32.57 -2.76
N ALA A 341 -7.60 32.35 -3.79
CA ALA A 341 -8.59 33.34 -4.24
C ALA A 341 -7.97 34.75 -4.49
N GLY A 342 -6.73 34.79 -4.98
CA GLY A 342 -5.99 36.03 -5.24
C GLY A 342 -5.19 36.55 -4.03
N TYR A 343 -5.28 35.92 -2.85
CA TYR A 343 -4.45 36.25 -1.69
C TYR A 343 -3.09 35.53 -1.78
N LEU A 344 -2.01 36.31 -1.89
CA LEU A 344 -0.63 35.82 -1.84
C LEU A 344 -0.08 36.00 -0.44
N SER A 345 0.22 34.90 0.24
CA SER A 345 0.90 34.94 1.53
C SER A 345 2.41 35.08 1.34
N SER A 346 3.07 35.78 2.27
CA SER A 346 4.54 35.86 2.35
C SER A 346 5.17 34.62 3.00
N VAL A 347 4.35 33.81 3.67
CA VAL A 347 4.74 32.54 4.29
C VAL A 347 3.87 31.41 3.73
N ASP A 348 4.40 30.19 3.69
CA ASP A 348 3.62 29.03 3.27
C ASP A 348 2.50 28.77 4.27
N ILE A 349 1.26 28.92 3.82
CA ILE A 349 0.05 28.68 4.61
C ILE A 349 -0.77 27.51 4.04
N HIS A 350 -0.19 26.70 3.15
CA HIS A 350 -0.90 25.60 2.49
C HIS A 350 -1.39 24.56 3.49
N GLU A 351 -0.65 24.30 4.57
CA GLU A 351 -1.11 23.38 5.62
C GLU A 351 -2.36 23.90 6.35
N VAL A 352 -2.41 25.21 6.67
CA VAL A 352 -3.57 25.80 7.36
C VAL A 352 -4.77 25.94 6.40
N ALA A 353 -4.51 26.09 5.11
CA ALA A 353 -5.54 26.22 4.08
C ALA A 353 -6.28 24.91 3.78
N LYS A 354 -5.82 23.77 4.31
CA LYS A 354 -6.46 22.45 4.14
C LYS A 354 -7.66 22.22 5.06
N PHE A 355 -8.15 23.22 5.79
CA PHE A 355 -9.33 23.05 6.65
C PHE A 355 -10.57 22.52 5.89
N ASP A 356 -10.79 22.97 4.65
CA ASP A 356 -11.90 22.47 3.83
C ASP A 356 -11.73 20.97 3.48
N LEU A 357 -10.48 20.51 3.37
CA LEU A 357 -10.16 19.09 3.20
C LEU A 357 -10.48 18.30 4.47
N ASP A 358 -10.12 18.81 5.64
CA ASP A 358 -10.45 18.19 6.92
C ASP A 358 -11.97 18.06 7.09
N LEU A 359 -12.73 19.12 6.75
CA LEU A 359 -14.19 19.10 6.80
C LEU A 359 -14.78 18.03 5.87
N LEU A 360 -14.25 17.91 4.65
CA LEU A 360 -14.66 16.86 3.70
C LEU A 360 -14.39 15.46 4.24
N GLN A 361 -13.19 15.23 4.80
CA GLN A 361 -12.82 13.93 5.34
C GLN A 361 -13.69 13.58 6.55
N ILE A 362 -13.97 14.52 7.45
CA ILE A 362 -14.91 14.33 8.56
C ILE A 362 -16.31 13.98 8.04
N GLU A 363 -16.80 14.65 7.00
CA GLU A 363 -18.08 14.32 6.38
C GLU A 363 -18.11 12.89 5.83
N ILE A 364 -17.01 12.43 5.22
CA ILE A 364 -16.91 11.05 4.71
C ILE A 364 -16.85 10.05 5.87
N LEU A 365 -16.03 10.31 6.88
CA LEU A 365 -15.83 9.42 8.04
C LEU A 365 -17.12 9.24 8.85
N THR A 366 -17.92 10.30 9.00
CA THR A 366 -19.19 10.26 9.75
C THR A 366 -20.32 9.53 9.01
N LYS A 367 -20.18 9.22 7.72
CA LYS A 367 -21.20 8.46 6.95
C LYS A 367 -21.19 6.96 7.24
N MET A 368 -20.21 6.45 7.99
CA MET A 368 -20.04 5.02 8.33
C MET A 368 -20.19 4.71 9.82
N GLU A 369 -20.51 5.72 10.64
CA GLU A 369 -21.04 5.55 12.00
C GLU A 369 -22.52 5.14 11.95
#